data_AF-A0AB36Y409-F1
#
_entry.id   AF-A0AB36Y409-F1
#
_cell.length_a   1.000
_cell.length_b   1.000
_cell.length_c   1.000
_cell.angle_alpha   90.00
_cell.angle_beta   90.00
_cell.angle_gamma   90.00
#
_symmetry.space_group_name_H-M   'P 1'
#
loop_
_entity.id
_entity.type
_entity.pdbx_description
1 polymer ?
#
loop_
_entity_poly.entity_id
_entity_poly.type
_entity_poly.pdbx_seq_one_letter_code
_entity_poly.pdbx_strand_id
1 'polypeptide(L)'
;MTIERKPAKPKKCRVATCRALFVPSRMGQAVCSQACAMIDAPRHEPKARKALADIAAQVEHAGKKWDVLIWKRLLTAAWLRESGDQPQMIPAVDGHGFDVIYERTSKLTVKQCGELIEWVHCFGAEHHVRWTQKDNWGGRY
;
A
#
# COMPACT_ATOMS: atom_id res chain seq x y z
N MET A 1 -8.23 35.90 5.40
CA MET A 1 -8.51 35.44 6.78
C MET A 1 -7.38 34.52 7.22
N THR A 2 -6.57 34.94 8.19
CA THR A 2 -5.55 34.11 8.81
C THR A 2 -6.23 33.12 9.75
N ILE A 3 -6.25 31.83 9.40
CA ILE A 3 -6.77 30.80 10.30
C ILE A 3 -5.74 30.61 11.42
N GLU A 4 -6.04 31.09 12.63
CA GLU A 4 -5.24 30.79 13.82
C GLU A 4 -5.23 29.28 14.07
N ARG A 5 -4.04 28.67 14.01
CA ARG A 5 -3.87 27.23 14.26
C ARG A 5 -3.84 26.98 15.77
N LYS A 6 -4.86 26.28 16.28
CA LYS A 6 -4.86 25.80 17.67
C LYS A 6 -3.59 25.01 17.99
N PRO A 7 -3.01 25.16 19.20
CA PRO A 7 -1.82 24.43 19.60
C PRO A 7 -2.06 22.92 19.58
N ALA A 8 -1.09 22.16 19.07
CA ALA A 8 -1.19 20.72 18.96
C ALA A 8 -1.19 20.07 20.35
N LYS A 9 -2.24 19.30 20.66
CA LYS A 9 -2.33 18.56 21.93
C LYS A 9 -1.32 17.39 21.93
N PRO A 10 -0.67 17.09 23.08
CA PRO A 10 0.16 15.91 23.22
C PRO A 10 -0.61 14.63 22.89
N LYS A 11 0.05 13.69 22.20
CA LYS A 11 -0.49 12.37 21.83
C LYS A 11 0.48 11.27 22.26
N LYS A 12 -0.04 10.06 22.48
CA LYS A 12 0.80 8.87 22.72
C LYS A 12 1.31 8.31 21.38
N CYS A 13 2.58 7.95 21.33
CA CYS A 13 3.18 7.24 20.21
C CYS A 13 2.40 5.94 19.96
N ARG A 14 2.11 5.67 18.69
CA ARG A 14 1.34 4.50 18.27
C ARG A 14 2.11 3.18 18.47
N VAL A 15 3.43 3.20 18.34
CA VAL A 15 4.27 2.01 18.51
C VAL A 15 4.08 1.44 19.91
N ALA A 16 3.62 0.18 19.98
CA ALA A 16 3.19 -0.47 21.21
C ALA A 16 4.29 -0.55 22.28
N THR A 17 5.55 -0.72 21.84
CA THR A 17 6.72 -0.76 22.73
C THR A 17 7.22 0.62 23.14
N CYS A 18 6.84 1.70 22.43
CA CYS A 18 7.30 3.06 22.72
C CYS A 18 6.31 3.83 23.60
N ARG A 19 5.07 4.03 23.12
CA ARG A 19 3.98 4.73 23.83
C ARG A 19 4.28 6.13 24.40
N ALA A 20 5.43 6.71 24.09
CA ALA A 20 5.87 8.03 24.60
C ALA A 20 4.84 9.12 24.27
N LEU A 21 4.66 10.06 25.21
CA LEU A 21 3.89 11.28 24.95
C LEU A 21 4.74 12.24 24.12
N PHE A 22 4.19 12.75 23.03
CA PHE A 22 4.86 13.71 22.16
C PHE A 22 3.87 14.75 21.63
N VAL A 23 4.35 15.95 21.31
CA VAL A 23 3.57 16.97 20.61
C VAL A 23 3.77 16.81 19.10
N PRO A 24 2.70 16.56 18.31
CA PRO A 24 2.83 16.44 16.85
C PRO A 24 3.38 17.72 16.21
N SER A 25 4.43 17.59 15.39
CA SER A 25 5.00 18.71 14.63
C SER A 25 4.26 18.97 13.31
N ARG A 26 3.53 17.96 12.82
CA ARG A 26 2.69 18.05 11.62
C ARG A 26 1.36 17.33 11.79
N MET A 27 0.38 17.75 10.98
CA MET A 27 -0.92 17.10 10.91
C MET A 27 -0.76 15.62 10.51
N GLY A 28 -1.47 14.73 11.19
CA GLY A 28 -1.42 13.29 10.92
C GLY A 28 -0.23 12.53 11.53
N GLN A 29 0.73 13.18 12.19
CA GLN A 29 1.82 12.47 12.87
C GLN A 29 1.28 11.59 14.01
N ALA A 30 1.63 10.30 13.96
CA ALA A 30 1.16 9.28 14.90
C ALA A 30 2.27 8.62 15.74
N VAL A 31 3.52 8.95 15.45
CA VAL A 31 4.73 8.39 16.08
C VAL A 31 5.67 9.52 16.51
N CYS A 32 6.43 9.30 17.58
CA CYS A 32 7.24 10.34 18.20
C CYS A 32 8.58 10.61 17.49
N SER A 33 9.08 9.68 16.67
CA SER A 33 10.40 9.77 16.05
C SER A 33 10.50 8.97 14.75
N GLN A 34 11.58 9.20 13.98
CA GLN A 34 11.88 8.45 12.75
C GLN A 34 12.03 6.94 13.01
N ALA A 35 12.65 6.56 14.13
CA ALA A 35 12.76 5.15 14.53
C ALA A 35 11.38 4.50 14.73
N CYS A 36 10.46 5.19 15.40
CA CYS A 36 9.09 4.70 15.56
C CYS A 36 8.31 4.71 14.24
N ALA A 37 8.62 5.62 13.31
CA ALA A 37 8.02 5.61 11.98
C ALA A 37 8.40 4.36 11.18
N MET A 38 9.65 3.89 11.27
CA MET A 38 10.07 2.64 10.64
C MET A 38 9.36 1.42 11.24
N ILE A 39 9.12 1.41 12.55
CA ILE A 39 8.38 0.32 13.22
C ILE A 39 6.89 0.34 12.86
N ASP A 40 6.28 1.52 12.70
CA ASP A 40 4.86 1.65 12.32
C ASP A 40 4.61 1.49 10.80
N ALA A 41 5.65 1.64 9.97
CA ALA A 41 5.56 1.53 8.51
C ALA A 41 4.76 0.30 7.99
N PRO A 42 4.97 -0.93 8.50
CA PRO A 42 4.25 -2.11 8.01
C PRO A 42 2.77 -2.17 8.42
N ARG A 43 2.22 -1.19 9.14
CA ARG A 43 0.83 -1.21 9.65
C ARG A 43 -0.22 -1.45 8.57
N HIS A 44 0.03 -0.98 7.35
CA HIS A 44 -0.90 -1.14 6.22
C HIS A 44 -0.67 -2.42 5.41
N GLU A 45 0.47 -3.12 5.60
CA GLU A 45 0.80 -4.36 4.88
C GLU A 45 -0.24 -5.48 5.06
N PRO A 46 -0.81 -5.71 6.26
CA PRO A 46 -1.84 -6.73 6.41
C PRO A 46 -3.10 -6.45 5.58
N LYS A 47 -3.40 -5.18 5.30
CA LYS A 47 -4.57 -4.80 4.48
C LYS A 47 -4.34 -5.12 3.01
N ALA A 48 -3.22 -4.62 2.46
CA ALA A 48 -2.84 -4.89 1.09
C ALA A 48 -2.75 -6.40 0.81
N ARG A 49 -2.15 -7.17 1.74
CA ARG A 49 -2.05 -8.62 1.62
C ARG A 49 -3.42 -9.32 1.60
N LYS A 50 -4.38 -8.87 2.42
CA LYS A 50 -5.74 -9.46 2.44
C LYS A 50 -6.51 -9.14 1.16
N ALA A 51 -6.45 -7.90 0.70
CA ALA A 51 -7.07 -7.51 -0.57
C ALA A 51 -6.52 -8.34 -1.74
N LEU A 52 -5.19 -8.50 -1.81
CA LEU A 52 -4.56 -9.35 -2.83
C LEU A 52 -4.97 -10.83 -2.72
N ALA A 53 -5.15 -11.35 -1.51
CA ALA A 53 -5.64 -12.72 -1.30
C ALA A 53 -7.10 -12.89 -1.78
N ASP A 54 -7.96 -11.91 -1.50
CA ASP A 54 -9.35 -11.92 -1.96
C ASP A 54 -9.42 -11.88 -3.50
N ILE A 55 -8.58 -11.06 -4.14
CA ILE A 55 -8.44 -11.01 -5.61
C ILE A 55 -7.96 -12.36 -6.15
N ALA A 56 -6.87 -12.91 -5.59
CA ALA A 56 -6.30 -14.16 -6.05
C ALA A 56 -7.28 -15.34 -6.01
N ALA A 57 -8.18 -15.36 -5.01
CA ALA A 57 -9.21 -16.38 -4.88
C ALA A 57 -10.34 -16.23 -5.90
N GLN A 58 -10.64 -15.00 -6.34
CA GLN A 58 -11.89 -14.67 -7.04
C GLN A 58 -11.70 -14.33 -8.52
N VAL A 59 -10.53 -13.79 -8.92
CA VAL A 59 -10.32 -13.23 -10.26
C VAL A 59 -9.43 -14.14 -11.10
N GLU A 60 -9.84 -14.37 -12.35
CA GLU A 60 -9.03 -14.99 -13.39
C GLU A 60 -8.41 -13.93 -14.31
N HIS A 61 -7.16 -14.16 -14.70
CA HIS A 61 -6.45 -13.29 -15.64
C HIS A 61 -5.66 -14.14 -16.63
N ALA A 62 -5.78 -13.84 -17.92
CA ALA A 62 -5.20 -14.63 -19.00
C ALA A 62 -5.58 -16.13 -18.92
N GLY A 63 -6.87 -16.40 -18.66
CA GLY A 63 -7.44 -17.75 -18.66
C GLY A 63 -7.07 -18.63 -17.46
N LYS A 64 -6.50 -18.07 -16.38
CA LYS A 64 -6.24 -18.83 -15.15
C LYS A 64 -6.23 -17.95 -13.90
N LYS A 65 -6.33 -18.61 -12.73
CA LYS A 65 -6.06 -17.97 -11.43
C LYS A 65 -4.57 -17.94 -11.15
N TRP A 66 -4.15 -16.86 -10.51
CA TRP A 66 -2.77 -16.64 -10.12
C TRP A 66 -2.65 -16.54 -8.61
N ASP A 67 -1.46 -16.81 -8.09
CA ASP A 67 -1.19 -16.67 -6.67
C ASP A 67 -1.12 -15.19 -6.25
N VAL A 68 -1.08 -14.96 -4.94
CA VAL A 68 -1.05 -13.62 -4.34
C VAL A 68 0.18 -12.83 -4.78
N LEU A 69 1.32 -13.52 -4.98
CA LEU A 69 2.57 -12.87 -5.37
C LEU A 69 2.52 -12.35 -6.82
N ILE A 70 1.97 -13.14 -7.74
CA ILE A 70 1.79 -12.74 -9.13
C ILE A 70 0.76 -11.64 -9.23
N TRP A 71 -0.38 -11.73 -8.53
CA TRP A 71 -1.35 -10.63 -8.47
C TRP A 71 -0.74 -9.34 -7.93
N LYS A 72 0.12 -9.41 -6.90
CA LYS A 72 0.86 -8.24 -6.42
C LYS A 72 1.68 -7.61 -7.54
N ARG A 73 2.40 -8.40 -8.33
CA ARG A 73 3.21 -7.91 -9.46
C ARG A 73 2.33 -7.29 -10.56
N LEU A 74 1.24 -7.96 -10.93
CA LEU A 74 0.32 -7.52 -11.97
C LEU A 74 -0.32 -6.16 -11.63
N LEU A 75 -0.90 -6.04 -10.44
CA LEU A 75 -1.59 -4.81 -10.02
C LEU A 75 -0.59 -3.67 -9.79
N THR A 76 0.58 -3.95 -9.22
CA THR A 76 1.65 -2.94 -9.09
C THR A 76 2.10 -2.44 -10.46
N ALA A 77 2.27 -3.35 -11.44
CA ALA A 77 2.67 -2.99 -12.79
C ALA A 77 1.61 -2.15 -13.51
N ALA A 78 0.33 -2.48 -13.35
CA ALA A 78 -0.77 -1.71 -13.92
C ALA A 78 -0.82 -0.30 -13.33
N TRP A 79 -0.77 -0.19 -12.00
CA TRP A 79 -0.74 1.09 -11.31
C TRP A 79 0.49 1.95 -11.68
N LEU A 80 1.68 1.36 -11.80
CA LEU A 80 2.87 2.10 -12.22
C LEU A 80 2.66 2.74 -13.60
N ARG A 81 2.14 1.96 -14.57
CA ARG A 81 1.86 2.47 -15.93
C ARG A 81 0.88 3.65 -15.92
N GLU A 82 -0.17 3.57 -15.11
CA GLU A 82 -1.12 4.69 -14.96
C GLU A 82 -0.50 5.89 -14.24
N SER A 83 0.43 5.65 -13.32
CA SER A 83 1.16 6.70 -12.59
C SER A 83 2.27 7.36 -13.43
N GLY A 84 2.46 6.94 -14.68
CA GLY A 84 3.50 7.46 -15.57
C GLY A 84 4.89 6.85 -15.38
N ASP A 85 4.98 5.73 -14.65
CA ASP A 85 6.19 4.93 -14.48
C ASP A 85 6.05 3.58 -15.19
N GLN A 86 7.14 2.89 -15.49
CA GLN A 86 7.08 1.62 -16.21
C GLN A 86 8.04 0.57 -15.65
N PRO A 87 7.61 -0.70 -15.54
CA PRO A 87 8.52 -1.80 -15.22
C PRO A 87 9.67 -1.88 -16.22
N GLN A 88 10.86 -2.20 -15.73
CA GLN A 88 12.03 -2.42 -16.59
C GLN A 88 12.01 -3.87 -17.09
N MET A 89 12.27 -4.07 -18.38
CA MET A 89 12.51 -5.39 -18.96
C MET A 89 14.00 -5.53 -19.25
N ILE A 90 14.65 -6.50 -18.63
CA ILE A 90 16.08 -6.74 -18.80
C ILE A 90 16.31 -8.18 -19.30
N PRO A 91 17.35 -8.45 -20.10
CA PRO A 91 17.74 -9.81 -20.42
C PRO A 91 18.00 -10.61 -19.14
N ALA A 92 17.53 -11.85 -19.11
CA ALA A 92 17.75 -12.75 -17.98
C ALA A 92 19.24 -13.03 -17.81
N VAL A 93 19.71 -13.09 -16.56
CA VAL A 93 21.14 -13.26 -16.25
C VAL A 93 21.69 -14.62 -16.69
N ASP A 94 20.82 -15.62 -16.84
CA ASP A 94 21.15 -16.96 -17.35
C ASP A 94 21.12 -17.04 -18.89
N GLY A 95 20.76 -15.94 -19.58
CA GLY A 95 20.63 -15.89 -21.03
C GLY A 95 19.34 -16.51 -21.57
N HIS A 96 18.43 -16.99 -20.71
CA HIS A 96 17.21 -17.68 -21.11
C HIS A 96 15.96 -16.80 -20.93
N GLY A 97 15.91 -15.72 -21.71
CA GLY A 97 14.72 -14.87 -21.83
C GLY A 97 14.90 -13.49 -21.22
N PHE A 98 13.87 -13.02 -20.51
CA PHE A 98 13.82 -11.67 -19.96
C PHE A 98 13.19 -11.67 -18.56
N ASP A 99 13.70 -10.79 -17.71
CA ASP A 99 13.15 -10.49 -16.41
C ASP A 99 12.41 -9.15 -16.46
N VAL A 100 11.21 -9.12 -15.88
CA VAL A 100 10.50 -7.86 -15.62
C VAL A 100 10.79 -7.42 -14.20
N ILE A 101 11.58 -6.36 -14.08
CA ILE A 101 11.94 -5.75 -12.81
C ILE A 101 10.96 -4.64 -12.48
N TYR A 102 10.25 -4.83 -11.38
CA TYR A 102 9.36 -3.85 -10.79
C TYR A 102 10.11 -3.11 -9.67
N GLU A 103 9.87 -1.80 -9.50
CA GLU A 103 10.32 -1.14 -8.28
C GLU A 103 9.68 -1.84 -7.07
N ARG A 104 10.48 -2.06 -6.02
CA ARG A 104 9.96 -2.79 -4.86
C ARG A 104 8.88 -1.96 -4.20
N THR A 105 7.74 -2.58 -3.88
CA THR A 105 6.70 -1.91 -3.08
C THR A 105 7.25 -1.40 -1.74
N SER A 106 8.34 -1.99 -1.24
CA SER A 106 9.04 -1.57 -0.03
C SER A 106 9.79 -0.24 -0.15
N LYS A 107 10.02 0.26 -1.38
CA LYS A 107 10.61 1.58 -1.64
C LYS A 107 9.56 2.65 -1.95
N LEU A 108 8.28 2.26 -2.08
CA LEU A 108 7.21 3.23 -2.27
C LEU A 108 7.09 4.13 -1.05
N THR A 109 6.85 5.41 -1.31
CA THR A 109 6.49 6.36 -0.26
C THR A 109 5.13 5.99 0.35
N VAL A 110 4.82 6.51 1.54
CA VAL A 110 3.51 6.31 2.18
C VAL A 110 2.35 6.77 1.26
N LYS A 111 2.56 7.84 0.49
CA LYS A 111 1.58 8.35 -0.48
C LYS A 111 1.33 7.33 -1.60
N GLN A 112 2.41 6.88 -2.24
CA GLN A 112 2.35 5.86 -3.30
C GLN A 112 1.75 4.53 -2.82
N CYS A 113 2.08 4.11 -1.60
CA CYS A 113 1.43 2.93 -0.99
C CYS A 113 -0.07 3.14 -0.81
N GLY A 114 -0.51 4.34 -0.45
CA GLY A 114 -1.93 4.69 -0.37
C GLY A 114 -2.62 4.62 -1.73
N GLU A 115 -2.04 5.27 -2.74
CA GLU A 115 -2.54 5.29 -4.12
C GLU A 115 -2.63 3.87 -4.71
N LEU A 116 -1.61 3.04 -4.50
CA LEU A 116 -1.64 1.64 -4.94
C LEU A 116 -2.75 0.83 -4.24
N ILE A 117 -2.98 1.03 -2.94
CA ILE A 117 -4.05 0.35 -2.22
C ILE A 117 -5.42 0.76 -2.75
N GLU A 118 -5.62 2.06 -2.99
CA GLU A 118 -6.84 2.61 -3.59
C GLU A 118 -7.08 2.01 -4.98
N TRP A 119 -6.05 1.99 -5.81
CA TRP A 119 -6.09 1.38 -7.14
C TRP A 119 -6.49 -0.10 -7.10
N VAL A 120 -5.91 -0.88 -6.18
CA VAL A 120 -6.27 -2.29 -5.97
C VAL A 120 -7.74 -2.45 -5.58
N HIS A 121 -8.29 -1.52 -4.79
CA HIS A 121 -9.71 -1.53 -4.44
C HIS A 121 -10.61 -1.17 -5.62
N CYS A 122 -10.23 -0.21 -6.46
CA CYS A 122 -10.93 0.12 -7.71
C CYS A 122 -10.97 -1.11 -8.65
N PHE A 123 -9.82 -1.73 -8.88
CA PHE A 123 -9.72 -2.98 -9.65
C PHE A 123 -10.65 -4.07 -9.07
N GLY A 124 -10.63 -4.27 -7.76
CA GLY A 124 -11.52 -5.25 -7.12
C GLY A 124 -13.00 -4.91 -7.27
N ALA A 125 -13.38 -3.62 -7.26
CA ALA A 125 -14.75 -3.19 -7.47
C ALA A 125 -15.24 -3.49 -8.91
N GLU A 126 -14.41 -3.22 -9.92
CA GLU A 126 -14.67 -3.55 -11.33
C GLU A 126 -14.83 -5.05 -11.55
N HIS A 127 -14.06 -5.86 -10.83
CA HIS A 127 -14.12 -7.31 -10.88
C HIS A 127 -15.09 -7.94 -9.87
N HIS A 128 -15.91 -7.12 -9.20
CA HIS A 128 -16.90 -7.55 -8.21
C HIS A 128 -16.33 -8.45 -7.08
N VAL A 129 -15.10 -8.19 -6.68
CA VAL A 129 -14.40 -8.89 -5.60
C VAL A 129 -15.11 -8.64 -4.28
N ARG A 130 -15.46 -9.73 -3.58
CA ARG A 130 -15.99 -9.64 -2.22
C ARG A 130 -14.84 -9.58 -1.22
N TRP A 131 -14.73 -8.45 -0.53
CA TRP A 131 -13.69 -8.23 0.47
C TRP A 131 -14.00 -8.95 1.79
N THR A 132 -13.06 -9.74 2.28
CA THR A 132 -13.16 -10.41 3.60
C THR A 132 -12.72 -9.49 4.75
N GLN A 133 -12.02 -8.42 4.42
CA GLN A 133 -11.60 -7.42 5.40
C GLN A 133 -12.78 -6.54 5.84
N LYS A 134 -12.89 -6.31 7.16
CA LYS A 134 -13.84 -5.35 7.71
C LYS A 134 -13.59 -3.96 7.14
N ASP A 135 -14.62 -3.40 6.50
CA ASP A 135 -14.63 -2.02 6.04
C ASP A 135 -14.67 -1.09 7.27
N ASN A 136 -13.56 -0.38 7.48
CA ASN A 136 -13.42 0.58 8.58
C ASN A 136 -13.65 2.03 8.10
N TRP A 137 -13.98 2.23 6.83
CA TRP A 137 -14.14 3.55 6.19
C TRP A 137 -15.56 3.81 5.68
N GLY A 138 -16.41 2.78 5.64
CA GLY A 138 -17.84 2.89 5.33
C GLY A 138 -18.08 3.23 3.87
N GLY A 139 -17.38 2.57 2.95
CA GLY A 139 -17.54 2.77 1.50
C GLY A 139 -16.90 4.04 0.95
N ARG A 140 -16.13 4.78 1.76
CA ARG A 140 -15.29 5.89 1.29
C ARG A 140 -13.96 5.33 0.80
N TYR A 141 -13.98 4.79 -0.41
CA TYR A 141 -12.78 4.58 -1.22
C TYR A 141 -12.51 5.89 -1.97
#